data_AF-A0A3D1I8V2-F1
#
_entry.id   AF-A0A3D1I8V2-F1
#
_cell.length_a   1.000
_cell.length_b   1.000
_cell.length_c   1.000
_cell.angle_alpha   90.00
_cell.angle_beta   90.00
_cell.angle_gamma   90.00
#
_symmetry.space_group_name_H-M   'P 1'
#
loop_
_entity.id
_entity.type
_entity.pdbx_description
1 polymer ?
#
loop_
_entity_poly.entity_id
_entity_poly.type
_entity_poly.pdbx_seq_one_letter_code
_entity_poly.pdbx_strand_id
1 'polypeptide(L)'
;MSGSGKLLSAWIALFAVGLAVAVLANPPLGILMAVAGIAGAFAASIRVRAGQEGSDPLEQARPEDRAALRKLQRMRDDIERIVRPVGGQASPALKVVGEEALQEADRILRQAAALLGAKRELKRIEQGRYEAEREACRLEERLATAGEAEKGALTSALEARRAQADRYAEVSARIESIAASLDQAELALGEIKARLATAATTGTPAEEESLRETLGRVKALGQSLDEATAWMEQQP
;
A
#
# COMPACT_ATOMS: atom_id res chain seq x y z
N MET A 1 -16.95 -6.69 39.16
CA MET A 1 -16.13 -6.23 38.01
C MET A 1 -16.72 -6.78 36.73
N SER A 2 -17.51 -5.97 36.00
CA SER A 2 -17.83 -6.09 34.55
C SER A 2 -18.89 -5.02 34.24
N GLY A 3 -18.47 -3.76 34.18
CA GLY A 3 -19.35 -2.61 33.92
C GLY A 3 -18.99 -1.82 32.66
N SER A 4 -17.77 -1.97 32.15
CA SER A 4 -17.22 -1.07 31.14
C SER A 4 -17.62 -1.42 29.69
N GLY A 5 -18.04 -2.66 29.42
CA GLY A 5 -18.40 -3.11 28.07
C GLY A 5 -19.78 -2.61 27.58
N LYS A 6 -20.73 -2.39 28.51
CA LYS A 6 -22.09 -1.93 28.16
C LYS A 6 -22.14 -0.44 27.85
N LEU A 7 -21.21 0.34 28.39
CA LEU A 7 -21.11 1.76 28.09
C LEU A 7 -20.60 1.97 26.66
N LEU A 8 -19.57 1.23 26.22
CA LEU A 8 -19.01 1.38 24.87
C LEU A 8 -20.02 1.02 23.77
N SER A 9 -20.83 -0.03 23.95
CA SER A 9 -21.85 -0.43 22.97
C SER A 9 -23.02 0.56 22.90
N ALA A 10 -23.37 1.21 24.02
CA ALA A 10 -24.40 2.25 24.05
C ALA A 10 -23.97 3.51 23.28
N TRP A 11 -22.70 3.91 23.38
CA TRP A 11 -22.15 5.06 22.64
C TRP A 11 -22.12 4.81 21.13
N ILE A 12 -21.79 3.59 20.69
CA ILE A 12 -21.78 3.23 19.26
C ILE A 12 -23.20 3.25 18.67
N ALA A 13 -24.18 2.74 19.42
CA ALA A 13 -25.58 2.74 18.98
C ALA A 13 -26.14 4.18 18.87
N LEU A 14 -25.82 5.06 19.83
CA LEU A 14 -26.21 6.47 19.79
C LEU A 14 -25.57 7.23 18.60
N PHE A 15 -24.32 6.92 18.27
CA PHE A 15 -23.65 7.51 17.11
C PHE A 15 -24.28 7.06 15.79
N ALA A 16 -24.63 5.77 15.66
CA ALA A 16 -25.27 5.23 14.47
C ALA A 16 -26.67 5.82 14.23
N VAL A 17 -27.46 6.02 15.30
CA VAL A 17 -28.79 6.63 15.21
C VAL A 17 -28.69 8.13 14.91
N GLY A 18 -27.75 8.85 15.53
CA GLY A 18 -27.50 10.27 15.22
C GLY A 18 -27.05 10.50 13.78
N LEU A 19 -26.21 9.61 13.24
CA LEU A 19 -25.77 9.64 11.84
C LEU A 19 -26.94 9.39 10.88
N ALA A 20 -27.82 8.44 11.17
CA ALA A 20 -28.99 8.13 10.34
C ALA A 20 -29.99 9.30 10.29
N VAL A 21 -30.21 10.00 11.40
CA VAL A 21 -31.11 11.17 11.46
C VAL A 21 -30.48 12.38 10.75
N ALA A 22 -29.17 12.60 10.87
CA ALA A 22 -28.47 13.67 10.18
C ALA A 22 -28.44 13.49 8.65
N VAL A 23 -28.30 12.24 8.17
CA VAL A 23 -28.35 11.89 6.73
C VAL A 23 -29.74 12.16 6.13
N LEU A 24 -30.81 11.94 6.90
CA LEU A 24 -32.19 12.19 6.47
C LEU A 24 -32.55 13.68 6.44
N ALA A 25 -31.97 14.50 7.33
CA ALA A 25 -32.27 15.91 7.44
C ALA A 25 -31.46 16.81 6.48
N ASN A 26 -30.25 16.37 6.07
CA ASN A 26 -29.40 17.15 5.17
C ASN A 26 -28.50 16.23 4.32
N PRO A 27 -29.00 15.70 3.17
CA PRO A 27 -28.31 14.69 2.37
C PRO A 27 -26.87 15.03 1.93
N PRO A 28 -26.51 16.29 1.59
CA PRO A 28 -25.12 16.58 1.18
C PRO A 28 -24.10 16.46 2.33
N LEU A 29 -24.51 16.65 3.59
CA LEU A 29 -23.61 16.53 4.77
C LEU A 29 -23.38 15.06 5.19
N GLY A 30 -24.37 14.19 4.99
CA GLY A 30 -24.23 12.75 5.26
C GLY A 30 -23.19 12.07 4.38
N ILE A 31 -23.09 12.49 3.12
CA ILE A 31 -22.11 11.98 2.16
C ILE A 31 -20.69 12.41 2.56
N LEU A 32 -20.50 13.64 3.03
CA LEU A 32 -19.19 14.14 3.51
C LEU A 32 -18.68 13.38 4.75
N MET A 33 -19.56 13.04 5.69
CA MET A 33 -19.19 12.28 6.90
C MET A 33 -18.87 10.80 6.60
N ALA A 34 -19.55 10.19 5.62
CA ALA A 34 -19.21 8.84 5.16
C ALA A 34 -17.85 8.81 4.45
N VAL A 35 -17.53 9.86 3.70
CA VAL A 35 -16.22 10.04 3.03
C VAL A 35 -15.10 10.25 4.06
N ALA A 36 -15.32 11.03 5.13
CA ALA A 36 -14.34 11.25 6.19
C ALA A 36 -14.13 10.02 7.11
N GLY A 37 -15.10 9.11 7.18
CA GLY A 37 -14.99 7.87 7.97
C GLY A 37 -14.11 6.79 7.33
N ILE A 38 -14.10 6.68 6.01
CA ILE A 38 -13.25 5.72 5.26
C ILE A 38 -11.79 6.14 5.32
N ALA A 39 -11.59 7.45 5.16
CA ALA A 39 -10.38 8.19 5.41
C ALA A 39 -9.73 7.84 6.79
N GLY A 40 -10.42 8.14 7.90
CA GLY A 40 -9.87 7.95 9.24
C GLY A 40 -9.49 6.51 9.61
N ALA A 41 -10.07 5.49 8.97
CA ALA A 41 -9.70 4.08 9.19
C ALA A 41 -8.36 3.69 8.54
N PHE A 42 -7.94 4.41 7.49
CA PHE A 42 -6.68 4.20 6.79
C PHE A 42 -5.49 4.71 7.61
N ALA A 43 -5.61 5.90 8.20
CA ALA A 43 -4.54 6.50 9.03
C ALA A 43 -4.26 5.74 10.34
N ALA A 44 -5.29 5.13 10.96
CA ALA A 44 -5.15 4.43 12.23
C ALA A 44 -4.48 3.05 12.10
N SER A 45 -4.61 2.38 10.95
CA SER A 45 -4.05 1.04 10.72
C SER A 45 -2.58 1.05 10.31
N ILE A 46 -2.10 2.15 9.72
CA ILE A 46 -0.70 2.30 9.30
C ILE A 46 0.19 2.76 10.47
N ARG A 47 -0.28 3.65 11.36
CA ARG A 47 0.49 4.10 12.54
C ARG A 47 0.85 2.99 13.52
N VAL A 48 0.06 1.93 13.61
CA VAL A 48 0.38 0.77 14.48
C VAL A 48 1.58 -0.03 13.93
N ARG A 49 1.91 0.08 12.63
CA ARG A 49 3.03 -0.63 12.00
C ARG A 49 4.35 0.15 12.00
N ALA A 50 4.30 1.48 11.98
CA ALA A 50 5.49 2.31 12.06
C ALA A 50 6.28 2.13 13.39
N GLY A 51 5.65 1.59 14.44
CA GLY A 51 6.30 1.28 15.72
C GLY A 51 6.94 -0.11 15.83
N GLN A 52 6.89 -0.94 14.78
CA GLN A 52 7.46 -2.31 14.78
C GLN A 52 8.76 -2.40 13.95
N GLU A 53 9.74 -1.54 14.24
CA GLU A 53 11.06 -1.52 13.59
C GLU A 53 11.91 -2.80 13.79
N GLY A 54 11.42 -3.83 14.48
CA GLY A 54 12.17 -5.06 14.79
C GLY A 54 11.53 -6.38 14.35
N SER A 55 10.35 -6.40 13.74
CA SER A 55 9.68 -7.67 13.39
C SER A 55 9.81 -7.96 11.89
N ASP A 56 10.21 -9.18 11.53
CA ASP A 56 10.43 -9.61 10.14
C ASP A 56 9.18 -9.29 9.27
N PRO A 57 9.34 -8.53 8.17
CA PRO A 57 8.23 -8.18 7.27
C PRO A 57 7.39 -9.38 6.81
N LEU A 58 7.98 -10.58 6.74
CA LEU A 58 7.29 -11.81 6.35
C LEU A 58 6.41 -12.41 7.44
N GLU A 59 6.80 -12.27 8.71
CA GLU A 59 5.99 -12.74 9.84
C GLU A 59 4.70 -11.93 9.95
N GLN A 60 4.78 -10.63 9.65
CA GLN A 60 3.64 -9.72 9.63
C GLN A 60 2.76 -9.86 8.37
N ALA A 61 3.26 -10.53 7.33
CA ALA A 61 2.56 -10.68 6.06
C ALA A 61 1.48 -11.76 6.09
N ARG A 62 0.35 -11.49 5.42
CA ARG A 62 -0.71 -12.48 5.19
C ARG A 62 -0.25 -13.54 4.19
N PRO A 63 -0.84 -14.76 4.20
CA PRO A 63 -0.44 -15.86 3.33
C PRO A 63 -0.32 -15.51 1.84
N GLU A 64 -1.24 -14.68 1.32
CA GLU A 64 -1.28 -14.26 -0.08
C GLU A 64 -0.06 -13.39 -0.47
N ASP A 65 0.37 -12.51 0.42
CA ASP A 65 1.49 -11.57 0.19
C ASP A 65 2.85 -12.20 0.46
N ARG A 66 2.89 -13.29 1.24
CA ARG A 66 4.13 -14.02 1.57
C ARG A 66 4.84 -14.54 0.32
N ALA A 67 4.12 -14.91 -0.73
CA ALA A 67 4.75 -15.42 -1.95
C ALA A 67 5.63 -14.35 -2.62
N ALA A 68 5.11 -13.13 -2.75
CA ALA A 68 5.83 -11.99 -3.31
C ALA A 68 7.01 -11.58 -2.40
N LEU A 69 6.77 -11.45 -1.09
CA LEU A 69 7.83 -11.08 -0.15
C LEU A 69 8.93 -12.13 -0.05
N ARG A 70 8.62 -13.42 -0.11
CA ARG A 70 9.62 -14.50 -0.13
C ARG A 70 10.53 -14.44 -1.34
N LYS A 71 10.07 -13.87 -2.45
CA LYS A 71 10.89 -13.69 -3.65
C LYS A 71 11.95 -12.62 -3.41
N LEU A 72 11.53 -11.46 -2.89
CA LEU A 72 12.43 -10.37 -2.51
C LEU A 72 13.39 -10.77 -1.39
N GLN A 73 12.90 -11.47 -0.35
CA GLN A 73 13.75 -11.99 0.72
C GLN A 73 14.82 -12.95 0.18
N ARG A 74 14.45 -13.88 -0.71
CA ARG A 74 15.43 -14.77 -1.34
C ARG A 74 16.53 -14.01 -2.09
N MET A 75 16.17 -12.93 -2.79
CA MET A 75 17.17 -12.07 -3.45
C MET A 75 18.07 -11.35 -2.45
N ARG A 76 17.50 -10.82 -1.36
CA ARG A 76 18.27 -10.22 -0.27
C ARG A 76 19.22 -11.22 0.39
N ASP A 77 18.78 -12.45 0.63
CA ASP A 77 19.62 -13.51 1.21
C ASP A 77 20.71 -13.98 0.25
N ASP A 78 20.42 -13.98 -1.06
CA ASP A 78 21.43 -14.23 -2.09
C ASP A 78 22.49 -13.12 -2.11
N ILE A 79 22.08 -11.86 -2.00
CA ILE A 79 22.99 -10.71 -1.84
C ILE A 79 23.84 -10.88 -0.59
N GLU A 80 23.24 -11.26 0.55
CA GLU A 80 23.98 -11.48 1.80
C GLU A 80 25.04 -12.57 1.65
N ARG A 81 24.71 -13.67 0.98
CA ARG A 81 25.66 -14.76 0.73
C ARG A 81 26.84 -14.32 -0.15
N ILE A 82 26.66 -13.37 -1.06
CA ILE A 82 27.73 -12.81 -1.89
C ILE A 82 28.62 -11.86 -1.07
N VAL A 83 28.00 -10.99 -0.26
CA VAL A 83 28.69 -9.96 0.52
C VAL A 83 29.43 -10.56 1.72
N ARG A 84 28.84 -11.57 2.36
CA ARG A 84 29.35 -12.25 3.56
C ARG A 84 29.62 -13.73 3.26
N PRO A 85 30.61 -14.05 2.41
CA PRO A 85 30.89 -15.42 2.02
C PRO A 85 31.42 -16.24 3.21
N VAL A 86 30.94 -17.48 3.32
CA VAL A 86 31.43 -18.46 4.30
C VAL A 86 32.91 -18.73 4.02
N GLY A 87 33.80 -18.31 4.91
CA GLY A 87 35.26 -18.41 4.74
C GLY A 87 36.01 -17.07 4.69
N GLY A 88 35.31 -15.93 4.65
CA GLY A 88 35.83 -14.64 5.13
C GLY A 88 36.69 -13.79 4.17
N GLN A 89 36.89 -14.19 2.92
CA GLN A 89 37.74 -13.46 1.96
C GLN A 89 36.95 -12.65 0.93
N ALA A 90 36.11 -11.71 1.38
CA ALA A 90 35.60 -10.65 0.51
C ALA A 90 36.63 -9.52 0.38
N SER A 91 36.76 -8.93 -0.82
CA SER A 91 37.61 -7.75 -1.03
C SER A 91 37.12 -6.58 -0.15
N PRO A 92 38.01 -5.67 0.29
CA PRO A 92 37.60 -4.52 1.11
C PRO A 92 36.53 -3.65 0.44
N ALA A 93 36.63 -3.46 -0.87
CA ALA A 93 35.64 -2.71 -1.65
C ALA A 93 34.27 -3.43 -1.70
N LEU A 94 34.27 -4.75 -1.92
CA LEU A 94 33.04 -5.55 -1.89
C LEU A 94 32.39 -5.54 -0.50
N LYS A 95 33.16 -5.45 0.58
CA LYS A 95 32.61 -5.31 1.94
C LYS A 95 31.85 -3.99 2.10
N VAL A 96 32.47 -2.86 1.77
CA VAL A 96 31.82 -1.54 1.93
C VAL A 96 30.58 -1.43 1.04
N VAL A 97 30.76 -1.68 -0.26
CA VAL A 97 29.69 -1.51 -1.25
C VAL A 97 28.61 -2.60 -1.10
N GLY A 98 29.00 -3.80 -0.70
CA GLY A 98 28.08 -4.89 -0.41
C GLY A 98 27.22 -4.66 0.84
N GLU A 99 27.77 -4.05 1.89
CA GLU A 99 26.97 -3.67 3.06
C GLU A 99 25.97 -2.56 2.71
N GLU A 100 26.33 -1.60 1.86
CA GLU A 100 25.36 -0.62 1.34
C GLU A 100 24.25 -1.29 0.50
N ALA A 101 24.63 -2.26 -0.34
CA ALA A 101 23.67 -3.02 -1.13
C ALA A 101 22.70 -3.83 -0.25
N LEU A 102 23.19 -4.39 0.85
CA LEU A 102 22.35 -5.09 1.83
C LEU A 102 21.38 -4.16 2.54
N GLN A 103 21.84 -2.98 2.97
CA GLN A 103 20.98 -1.98 3.59
C GLN A 103 19.87 -1.53 2.65
N GLU A 104 20.19 -1.32 1.37
CA GLU A 104 19.20 -0.96 0.37
C GLU A 104 18.23 -2.11 0.07
N ALA A 105 18.72 -3.36 0.04
CA ALA A 105 17.87 -4.53 -0.12
C ALA A 105 16.88 -4.69 1.06
N ASP A 106 17.33 -4.47 2.29
CA ASP A 106 16.48 -4.50 3.48
C ASP A 106 15.45 -3.36 3.45
N ARG A 107 15.83 -2.17 2.98
CA ARG A 107 14.91 -1.04 2.79
C ARG A 107 13.83 -1.37 1.77
N ILE A 108 14.20 -1.88 0.59
CA ILE A 108 13.26 -2.29 -0.47
C ILE A 108 12.28 -3.34 0.06
N LEU A 109 12.76 -4.31 0.83
CA LEU A 109 11.90 -5.36 1.41
C LEU A 109 10.84 -4.78 2.36
N ARG A 110 11.22 -3.82 3.22
CA ARG A 110 10.28 -3.12 4.11
C ARG A 110 9.25 -2.32 3.33
N GLN A 111 9.68 -1.57 2.32
CA GLN A 111 8.79 -0.79 1.45
C GLN A 111 7.80 -1.70 0.70
N ALA A 112 8.28 -2.82 0.15
CA ALA A 112 7.43 -3.79 -0.52
C ALA A 112 6.36 -4.37 0.41
N ALA A 113 6.70 -4.63 1.68
CA ALA A 113 5.73 -5.09 2.67
C ALA A 113 4.67 -4.02 3.00
N ALA A 114 5.08 -2.75 3.10
CA ALA A 114 4.16 -1.63 3.28
C ALA A 114 3.20 -1.49 2.09
N LEU A 115 3.73 -1.52 0.86
CA LEU A 115 2.98 -1.48 -0.39
C LEU A 115 1.96 -2.61 -0.51
N LEU A 116 2.34 -3.85 -0.17
CA LEU A 116 1.40 -4.98 -0.13
C LEU A 116 0.31 -4.82 0.92
N GLY A 117 0.65 -4.22 2.07
CA GLY A 117 -0.33 -3.80 3.07
C GLY A 117 -1.35 -2.82 2.51
N ALA A 118 -0.88 -1.77 1.83
CA ALA A 118 -1.72 -0.75 1.21
C ALA A 118 -2.59 -1.33 0.08
N LYS A 119 -2.00 -2.14 -0.81
CA LYS A 119 -2.71 -2.84 -1.89
C LYS A 119 -3.90 -3.64 -1.37
N ARG A 120 -3.76 -4.29 -0.22
CA ARG A 120 -4.84 -5.05 0.40
C ARG A 120 -5.98 -4.17 0.87
N GLU A 121 -5.67 -3.05 1.51
CA GLU A 121 -6.70 -2.11 1.96
C GLU A 121 -7.41 -1.48 0.76
N LEU A 122 -6.67 -1.13 -0.29
CA LEU A 122 -7.23 -0.67 -1.56
C LEU A 122 -8.13 -1.73 -2.20
N LYS A 123 -7.74 -3.01 -2.20
CA LYS A 123 -8.62 -4.10 -2.66
C LYS A 123 -9.88 -4.24 -1.84
N ARG A 124 -9.82 -4.02 -0.51
CA ARG A 124 -11.00 -4.03 0.35
C ARG A 124 -11.95 -2.88 -0.01
N ILE A 125 -11.40 -1.71 -0.31
CA ILE A 125 -12.15 -0.55 -0.78
C ILE A 125 -12.76 -0.85 -2.17
N GLU A 126 -11.97 -1.39 -3.10
CA GLU A 126 -12.39 -1.75 -4.46
C GLU A 126 -13.55 -2.77 -4.49
N GLN A 127 -13.67 -3.66 -3.51
CA GLN A 127 -14.82 -4.58 -3.41
C GLN A 127 -16.17 -3.86 -3.37
N GLY A 128 -16.23 -2.62 -2.88
CA GLY A 128 -17.43 -1.79 -2.88
C GLY A 128 -17.82 -1.23 -4.25
N ARG A 129 -16.95 -1.33 -5.26
CA ARG A 129 -17.17 -0.78 -6.60
C ARG A 129 -18.38 -1.37 -7.30
N TYR A 130 -18.47 -2.71 -7.32
CA TYR A 130 -19.58 -3.40 -7.98
C TYR A 130 -20.93 -3.02 -7.36
N GLU A 131 -20.97 -2.86 -6.04
CA GLU A 131 -22.19 -2.43 -5.34
C GLU A 131 -22.58 -1.00 -5.69
N ALA A 132 -21.61 -0.07 -5.74
CA ALA A 132 -21.85 1.31 -6.13
C ALA A 132 -22.32 1.44 -7.59
N GLU A 133 -21.69 0.71 -8.52
CA GLU A 133 -22.10 0.66 -9.94
C GLU A 133 -23.51 0.09 -10.10
N ARG A 134 -23.81 -1.03 -9.42
CA ARG A 134 -25.15 -1.64 -9.45
C ARG A 134 -26.21 -0.70 -8.88
N GLU A 135 -25.90 0.04 -7.83
CA GLU A 135 -26.82 1.01 -7.24
C GLU A 135 -27.02 2.23 -8.14
N ALA A 136 -25.98 2.70 -8.82
CA ALA A 136 -26.10 3.72 -9.85
C ALA A 136 -27.05 3.28 -10.98
N CYS A 137 -26.88 2.07 -11.52
CA CYS A 137 -27.80 1.52 -12.54
C CYS A 137 -29.26 1.47 -12.04
N ARG A 138 -29.49 1.04 -10.80
CA ARG A 138 -30.83 1.02 -10.20
C ARG A 138 -31.42 2.42 -10.04
N LEU A 139 -30.60 3.41 -9.68
CA LEU A 139 -31.03 4.80 -9.56
C LEU A 139 -31.37 5.40 -10.93
N GLU A 140 -30.63 5.06 -11.98
CA GLU A 140 -30.94 5.43 -13.37
C GLU A 140 -32.28 4.86 -13.83
N GLU A 141 -32.52 3.57 -13.60
CA GLU A 141 -33.79 2.91 -13.92
C GLU A 141 -34.98 3.57 -13.18
N ARG A 142 -34.81 3.90 -11.90
CA ARG A 142 -35.82 4.61 -11.12
C ARG A 142 -36.04 6.04 -11.62
N LEU A 143 -34.97 6.75 -11.95
CA LEU A 143 -35.05 8.12 -12.45
C LEU A 143 -35.84 8.20 -13.77
N ALA A 144 -35.75 7.16 -14.62
CA ALA A 144 -36.49 7.08 -15.88
C ALA A 144 -38.02 7.02 -15.70
N THR A 145 -38.50 6.56 -14.54
CA THR A 145 -39.94 6.39 -14.25
C THR A 145 -40.44 7.30 -13.13
N ALA A 146 -39.57 8.09 -12.52
CA ALA A 146 -39.90 8.96 -11.39
C ALA A 146 -40.73 10.19 -11.80
N GLY A 147 -41.67 10.58 -10.93
CA GLY A 147 -42.38 11.85 -11.05
C GLY A 147 -41.48 13.05 -10.74
N GLU A 148 -41.87 14.25 -11.19
CA GLU A 148 -41.08 15.49 -11.06
C GLU A 148 -40.61 15.80 -9.62
N ALA A 149 -41.43 15.47 -8.62
CA ALA A 149 -41.09 15.70 -7.21
C ALA A 149 -39.89 14.87 -6.70
N GLU A 150 -39.65 13.69 -7.28
CA GLU A 150 -38.59 12.76 -6.83
C GLU A 150 -37.31 12.87 -7.67
N LYS A 151 -37.40 13.42 -8.88
CA LYS A 151 -36.27 13.49 -9.84
C LYS A 151 -35.05 14.18 -9.25
N GLY A 152 -35.21 15.33 -8.58
CA GLY A 152 -34.08 16.07 -8.01
C GLY A 152 -33.27 15.26 -6.98
N ALA A 153 -33.96 14.51 -6.11
CA ALA A 153 -33.32 13.67 -5.11
C ALA A 153 -32.62 12.46 -5.75
N LEU A 154 -33.26 11.81 -6.72
CA LEU A 154 -32.69 10.67 -7.44
C LEU A 154 -31.48 11.06 -8.30
N THR A 155 -31.52 12.22 -8.97
CA THR A 155 -30.37 12.76 -9.72
C THR A 155 -29.19 13.01 -8.79
N SER A 156 -29.42 13.66 -7.64
CA SER A 156 -28.35 13.91 -6.65
C SER A 156 -27.75 12.61 -6.11
N ALA A 157 -28.58 11.61 -5.82
CA ALA A 157 -28.13 10.29 -5.37
C ALA A 157 -27.33 9.56 -6.45
N LEU A 158 -27.78 9.65 -7.71
CA LEU A 158 -27.08 9.05 -8.85
C LEU A 158 -25.71 9.69 -9.07
N GLU A 159 -25.62 11.02 -9.05
CA GLU A 159 -24.36 11.75 -9.16
C GLU A 159 -23.39 11.35 -8.04
N ALA A 160 -23.87 11.24 -6.81
CA ALA A 160 -23.06 10.77 -5.69
C ALA A 160 -22.54 9.34 -5.88
N ARG A 161 -23.37 8.41 -6.38
CA ARG A 161 -22.96 7.02 -6.66
C ARG A 161 -21.98 6.92 -7.83
N ARG A 162 -22.16 7.72 -8.88
CA ARG A 162 -21.21 7.80 -10.01
C ARG A 162 -19.86 8.35 -9.55
N ALA A 163 -19.86 9.45 -8.79
CA ALA A 163 -18.63 9.99 -8.20
C ALA A 163 -17.93 8.97 -7.28
N GLN A 164 -18.68 8.15 -6.55
CA GLN A 164 -18.12 7.05 -5.76
C GLN A 164 -17.49 5.95 -6.65
N ALA A 165 -18.15 5.57 -7.75
CA ALA A 165 -17.62 4.62 -8.73
C ALA A 165 -16.33 5.11 -9.39
N ASP A 166 -16.25 6.39 -9.77
CA ASP A 166 -15.05 7.01 -10.34
C ASP A 166 -13.86 6.95 -9.37
N ARG A 167 -14.11 7.21 -8.07
CA ARG A 167 -13.07 7.04 -7.03
C ARG A 167 -12.57 5.61 -6.93
N TYR A 168 -13.44 4.62 -7.10
CA TYR A 168 -12.99 3.22 -7.12
C TYR A 168 -12.12 2.91 -8.35
N ALA A 169 -12.36 3.55 -9.49
CA ALA A 169 -11.47 3.41 -10.65
C ALA A 169 -10.06 3.97 -10.36
N GLU A 170 -9.96 5.09 -9.65
CA GLU A 170 -8.67 5.61 -9.17
C GLU A 170 -7.98 4.62 -8.22
N VAL A 171 -8.74 3.96 -7.34
CA VAL A 171 -8.21 2.91 -6.44
C VAL A 171 -7.65 1.72 -7.24
N SER A 172 -8.37 1.25 -8.28
CA SER A 172 -7.88 0.19 -9.18
C SER A 172 -6.55 0.59 -9.85
N ALA A 173 -6.47 1.80 -10.41
CA ALA A 173 -5.24 2.30 -11.03
C ALA A 173 -4.06 2.34 -10.03
N ARG A 174 -4.31 2.66 -8.76
CA ARG A 174 -3.28 2.62 -7.71
C ARG A 174 -2.83 1.20 -7.37
N ILE A 175 -3.76 0.24 -7.34
CA ILE A 175 -3.42 -1.19 -7.15
C ILE A 175 -2.47 -1.67 -8.25
N GLU A 176 -2.71 -1.26 -9.49
CA GLU A 176 -1.83 -1.55 -10.63
C GLU A 176 -0.47 -0.87 -10.49
N SER A 177 -0.44 0.42 -10.11
CA SER A 177 0.80 1.14 -9.84
C SER A 177 1.64 0.47 -8.77
N ILE A 178 1.02 -0.01 -7.67
CA ILE A 178 1.74 -0.75 -6.63
C ILE A 178 2.33 -2.05 -7.18
N ALA A 179 1.61 -2.77 -8.05
CA ALA A 179 2.14 -3.98 -8.67
C ALA A 179 3.38 -3.66 -9.53
N ALA A 180 3.32 -2.61 -10.35
CA ALA A 180 4.46 -2.16 -11.14
C ALA A 180 5.67 -1.77 -10.28
N SER A 181 5.45 -1.08 -9.15
CA SER A 181 6.52 -0.74 -8.20
C SER A 181 7.17 -1.98 -7.57
N LEU A 182 6.40 -3.03 -7.28
CA LEU A 182 6.95 -4.30 -6.77
C LEU A 182 7.79 -5.03 -7.82
N ASP A 183 7.37 -5.00 -9.09
CA ASP A 183 8.14 -5.58 -10.19
C ASP A 183 9.46 -4.80 -10.41
N GLN A 184 9.44 -3.48 -10.31
CA GLN A 184 10.63 -2.64 -10.36
C GLN A 184 11.60 -2.93 -9.20
N ALA A 185 11.08 -3.08 -7.99
CA ALA A 185 11.87 -3.46 -6.82
C ALA A 185 12.57 -4.81 -7.01
N GLU A 186 11.86 -5.80 -7.56
CA GLU A 186 12.46 -7.08 -7.92
C GLU A 186 13.58 -6.94 -8.95
N LEU A 187 13.36 -6.19 -10.02
CA LEU A 187 14.37 -5.97 -11.06
C LEU A 187 15.62 -5.29 -10.49
N ALA A 188 15.45 -4.29 -9.62
CA ALA A 188 16.53 -3.59 -8.95
C ALA A 188 17.38 -4.54 -8.07
N LEU A 189 16.74 -5.40 -7.28
CA LEU A 189 17.44 -6.40 -6.47
C LEU A 189 18.16 -7.44 -7.35
N GLY A 190 17.54 -7.85 -8.46
CA GLY A 190 18.15 -8.73 -9.45
C GLY A 190 19.42 -8.13 -10.07
N GLU A 191 19.39 -6.85 -10.40
CA GLU A 191 20.54 -6.12 -10.94
C GLU A 191 21.67 -6.01 -9.90
N ILE A 192 21.35 -5.62 -8.66
CA ILE A 192 22.32 -5.56 -7.55
C ILE A 192 23.01 -6.91 -7.36
N LYS A 193 22.22 -7.99 -7.29
CA LYS A 193 22.73 -9.34 -7.13
C LYS A 193 23.69 -9.72 -8.26
N ALA A 194 23.32 -9.45 -9.51
CA ALA A 194 24.15 -9.77 -10.67
C ALA A 194 25.47 -9.00 -10.64
N ARG A 195 25.42 -7.69 -10.34
CA ARG A 195 26.62 -6.84 -10.25
C ARG A 195 27.54 -7.24 -9.12
N LEU A 196 27.00 -7.55 -7.94
CA LEU A 196 27.79 -8.05 -6.82
C LEU A 196 28.47 -9.39 -7.15
N ALA A 197 27.79 -10.30 -7.83
CA ALA A 197 28.36 -11.56 -8.26
C ALA A 197 29.53 -11.36 -9.25
N THR A 198 29.39 -10.46 -10.23
CA THR A 198 30.47 -10.10 -11.17
C THR A 198 31.65 -9.44 -10.45
N ALA A 199 31.37 -8.50 -9.54
CA ALA A 199 32.41 -7.83 -8.76
C ALA A 199 33.16 -8.81 -7.83
N ALA A 200 32.46 -9.77 -7.23
CA ALA A 200 33.05 -10.80 -6.37
C ALA A 200 34.00 -11.76 -7.11
N THR A 201 33.80 -11.96 -8.42
CA THR A 201 34.63 -12.86 -9.23
C THR A 201 35.81 -12.17 -9.91
N THR A 202 35.62 -10.93 -10.36
CA THR A 202 36.63 -10.20 -11.17
C THR A 202 37.44 -9.21 -10.35
N GLY A 203 36.85 -8.58 -9.33
CA GLY A 203 37.52 -7.62 -8.45
C GLY A 203 38.18 -6.43 -9.15
N THR A 204 37.70 -6.03 -10.34
CA THR A 204 38.32 -4.92 -11.08
C THR A 204 37.74 -3.56 -10.66
N PRO A 205 38.53 -2.47 -10.67
CA PRO A 205 38.03 -1.12 -10.34
C PRO A 205 36.86 -0.65 -11.22
N ALA A 206 36.80 -1.10 -12.48
CA ALA A 206 35.71 -0.76 -13.40
C ALA A 206 34.37 -1.39 -12.98
N GLU A 207 34.40 -2.63 -12.48
CA GLU A 207 33.20 -3.30 -11.96
C GLU A 207 32.75 -2.70 -10.63
N GLU A 208 33.68 -2.28 -9.78
CA GLU A 208 33.36 -1.56 -8.54
C GLU A 208 32.65 -0.23 -8.83
N GLU A 209 33.10 0.52 -9.84
CA GLU A 209 32.46 1.78 -10.22
C GLU A 209 31.07 1.55 -10.82
N SER A 210 30.93 0.54 -11.69
CA SER A 210 29.63 0.16 -12.24
C SER A 210 28.64 -0.26 -11.14
N LEU A 211 29.11 -0.98 -10.11
CA LEU A 211 28.31 -1.36 -8.95
C LEU A 211 27.85 -0.13 -8.16
N ARG A 212 28.73 0.87 -7.94
CA ARG A 212 28.35 2.13 -7.28
C ARG A 212 27.29 2.89 -8.07
N GLU A 213 27.42 2.95 -9.39
CA GLU A 213 26.44 3.61 -10.27
C GLU A 213 25.06 2.90 -10.18
N THR A 214 25.03 1.58 -10.27
CA THR A 214 23.79 0.81 -10.09
C THR A 214 23.19 1.06 -8.70
N LEU A 215 23.98 1.05 -7.63
CA LEU A 215 23.47 1.37 -6.29
C LEU A 215 22.93 2.79 -6.18
N GLY A 216 23.54 3.77 -6.85
CA GLY A 216 23.01 5.13 -6.95
C GLY A 216 21.61 5.16 -7.57
N ARG A 217 21.40 4.42 -8.66
CA ARG A 217 20.08 4.29 -9.31
C ARG A 217 19.06 3.57 -8.42
N VAL A 218 19.48 2.54 -7.70
CA VAL A 218 18.58 1.84 -6.77
C VAL A 218 18.20 2.71 -5.57
N LYS A 219 19.14 3.49 -5.01
CA LYS A 219 18.82 4.47 -3.96
C LYS A 219 17.80 5.50 -4.42
N ALA A 220 17.89 5.96 -5.67
CA ALA A 220 16.90 6.86 -6.26
C ALA A 220 15.52 6.20 -6.40
N LEU A 221 15.46 4.92 -6.77
CA LEU A 221 14.22 4.13 -6.75
C LEU A 221 13.67 3.98 -5.32
N GLY A 222 14.53 3.66 -4.35
CA GLY A 222 14.15 3.58 -2.94
C GLY A 222 13.54 4.87 -2.41
N GLN A 223 14.05 6.04 -2.83
CA GLN A 223 13.45 7.34 -2.52
C GLN A 223 12.07 7.51 -3.17
N SER A 224 11.91 7.13 -4.45
CA SER A 224 10.61 7.18 -5.12
C SER A 224 9.57 6.27 -4.46
N LEU A 225 9.98 5.09 -3.97
CA LEU A 225 9.11 4.18 -3.21
C LEU A 225 8.74 4.75 -1.83
N ASP A 226 9.66 5.45 -1.16
CA ASP A 226 9.36 6.15 0.09
C ASP A 226 8.37 7.28 -0.12
N GLU A 227 8.52 8.06 -1.20
CA GLU A 227 7.56 9.10 -1.56
C GLU A 227 6.17 8.52 -1.84
N ALA A 228 6.12 7.41 -2.59
CA ALA A 228 4.86 6.68 -2.82
C ALA A 228 4.25 6.19 -1.51
N THR A 229 5.07 5.70 -0.58
CA THR A 229 4.61 5.24 0.74
C THR A 229 4.11 6.41 1.61
N ALA A 230 4.87 7.49 1.70
CA ALA A 230 4.51 8.69 2.46
C ALA A 230 3.24 9.36 1.91
N TRP A 231 3.06 9.35 0.59
CA TRP A 231 1.83 9.85 -0.01
C TRP A 231 0.61 9.01 0.35
N MET A 232 0.76 7.68 0.42
CA MET A 232 -0.32 6.81 0.91
C MET A 232 -0.66 7.05 2.39
N GLU A 233 0.31 7.48 3.20
CA GLU A 233 0.07 7.86 4.60
C GLU A 233 -0.67 9.20 4.76
N GLN A 234 -0.56 10.08 3.78
CA GLN A 234 -1.15 11.43 3.80
C GLN A 234 -2.55 11.51 3.18
N GLN A 235 -3.00 10.46 2.48
CA GLN A 235 -4.35 10.38 1.95
C GLN A 235 -5.31 10.27 3.15
N PRO A 236 -6.16 11.30 3.38
CA PRO A 236 -7.03 11.37 4.53
C PRO A 236 -7.93 10.16 4.55
#